data_AF-Q93123-F1
#
_entry.id   AF-Q93123-F1
#
_cell.length_a   1.000
_cell.length_b   1.000
_cell.length_c   1.000
_cell.angle_alpha   90.00
_cell.angle_beta   90.00
_cell.angle_gamma   90.00
#
_symmetry.space_group_name_H-M   'P 1'
#
loop_
_entity.id
_entity.type
_entity.pdbx_description
1 polymer ?
#
loop_
_entity_poly.entity_id
_entity_poly.type
_entity_poly.pdbx_seq_one_letter_code
_entity_poly.pdbx_strand_id
1 'polypeptide(L)'
;MLNLQKRINGVDEDKAYLGTRISIRDKLLAQETQELESSLKKMTTCKLHFPSTSALHQMELTVTPSEGIYKGGSFKFSINVPPEYNNVPPVVKCLTRVWHPDITEDGAICFPLL
;
A
#
# COMPACT_ATOMS: atom_id res chain seq x y z
N MET A 1 27.65 18.70 -1.24
CA MET A 1 28.23 18.60 -2.59
C MET A 1 27.87 17.23 -3.15
N LEU A 2 27.15 17.18 -4.27
CA LEU A 2 26.76 15.94 -4.95
C LEU A 2 28.00 15.32 -5.60
N ASN A 3 28.39 14.12 -5.16
CA ASN A 3 29.67 13.50 -5.52
C ASN A 3 29.58 12.83 -6.90
N LEU A 4 29.77 13.63 -7.95
CA LEU A 4 29.68 13.24 -9.37
C LEU A 4 30.61 12.07 -9.74
N GLN A 5 31.73 11.91 -9.02
CA GLN A 5 32.74 10.88 -9.26
C GLN A 5 32.23 9.46 -9.05
N LYS A 6 31.29 9.24 -8.12
CA LYS A 6 30.76 7.91 -7.83
C LYS A 6 29.80 7.41 -8.91
N ARG A 7 28.99 8.32 -9.49
CA ARG A 7 28.13 8.02 -10.65
C ARG A 7 28.92 7.71 -11.92
N ILE A 8 30.08 8.34 -12.11
CA ILE A 8 30.96 8.10 -13.27
C ILE A 8 31.63 6.71 -13.19
N ASN A 9 31.88 6.19 -11.97
CA ASN A 9 32.53 4.90 -11.77
C ASN A 9 31.59 3.68 -11.82
N GLY A 10 30.30 3.87 -12.18
CA GLY A 10 29.34 2.77 -12.30
C GLY A 10 29.05 2.02 -11.00
N VAL A 11 29.43 2.59 -9.84
CA VAL A 11 28.99 2.10 -8.54
C VAL A 11 27.54 2.54 -8.39
N ASP A 12 26.62 1.61 -8.59
CA ASP A 12 25.18 1.78 -8.42
C ASP A 12 24.86 1.89 -6.91
N GLU A 13 25.27 3.02 -6.30
CA GLU A 13 24.95 3.37 -4.90
C GLU A 13 23.43 3.40 -4.69
N ASP A 14 22.68 3.70 -5.75
CA ASP A 14 21.22 3.70 -5.79
C ASP A 14 20.63 2.29 -5.53
N LYS A 15 21.21 1.20 -6.05
CA LYS A 15 20.78 -0.19 -5.76
C LYS A 15 21.04 -0.61 -4.33
N ALA A 16 22.22 -0.29 -3.78
CA ALA A 16 22.55 -0.64 -2.40
C ALA A 16 21.65 0.12 -1.40
N TYR A 17 21.36 1.39 -1.69
CA TYR A 17 20.39 2.20 -0.97
C TYR A 17 18.99 1.58 -1.04
N LEU A 18 18.51 1.25 -2.24
CA LEU A 18 17.18 0.67 -2.47
C LEU A 18 17.02 -0.67 -1.72
N GLY A 19 18.02 -1.55 -1.78
CA GLY A 19 18.00 -2.82 -1.05
C GLY A 19 17.88 -2.63 0.47
N THR A 20 18.59 -1.63 1.02
CA THR A 20 18.50 -1.29 2.44
C THR A 20 17.09 -0.79 2.80
N ARG A 21 16.49 0.06 1.95
CA ARG A 21 15.13 0.59 2.14
C ARG A 21 14.07 -0.51 2.09
N ILE A 22 14.18 -1.44 1.14
CA ILE A 22 13.31 -2.63 1.05
C ILE A 22 13.37 -3.44 2.35
N SER A 23 14.58 -3.70 2.87
CA SER A 23 14.72 -4.46 4.12
C SER A 23 14.10 -3.75 5.33
N ILE A 24 14.21 -2.42 5.42
CA ILE A 24 13.57 -1.63 6.47
C ILE A 24 12.04 -1.72 6.34
N ARG A 25 11.50 -1.50 5.14
CA ARG A 25 10.06 -1.62 4.86
C ARG A 25 9.54 -2.99 5.27
N ASP A 26 10.18 -4.06 4.84
CA ASP A 26 9.70 -5.42 5.08
C ASP A 26 9.71 -5.77 6.59
N LYS A 27 10.68 -5.24 7.34
CA LYS A 27 10.68 -5.35 8.81
C LYS A 27 9.51 -4.62 9.46
N LEU A 28 9.21 -3.40 9.01
CA LEU A 28 8.06 -2.63 9.51
C LEU A 28 6.74 -3.34 9.17
N LEU A 29 6.58 -3.77 7.92
CA LEU A 29 5.37 -4.45 7.46
C LEU A 29 5.12 -5.76 8.19
N ALA A 30 6.17 -6.52 8.54
CA ALA A 30 6.01 -7.75 9.32
C ALA A 30 5.35 -7.49 10.69
N GLN A 31 5.63 -6.36 11.32
CA GLN A 31 5.02 -5.97 12.59
C GLN A 31 3.62 -5.38 12.37
N GLU A 32 3.49 -4.39 11.49
CA GLU A 32 2.25 -3.66 11.24
C GLU A 32 1.13 -4.54 10.67
N THR A 33 1.46 -5.50 9.82
CA THR A 33 0.48 -6.43 9.21
C THR A 33 -0.22 -7.28 10.26
N GLN A 34 0.50 -7.75 11.28
CA GLN A 34 -0.07 -8.58 12.33
C GLN A 34 -1.10 -7.79 13.16
N GLU A 35 -0.81 -6.53 13.46
CA GLU A 35 -1.72 -5.63 14.16
C GLU A 35 -2.93 -5.26 13.31
N LEU A 36 -2.70 -5.02 12.01
CA LEU A 36 -3.74 -4.72 11.03
C LEU A 36 -4.72 -5.87 10.89
N GLU A 37 -4.24 -7.10 10.69
CA GLU A 37 -5.10 -8.29 10.59
C GLU A 37 -5.93 -8.50 11.85
N SER A 38 -5.32 -8.29 13.03
CA SER A 38 -6.01 -8.44 14.32
C SER A 38 -7.11 -7.40 14.50
N SER A 39 -6.88 -6.17 14.00
CA SER A 39 -7.86 -5.09 14.02
C SER A 39 -9.00 -5.35 13.02
N LEU A 40 -8.67 -5.79 11.81
CA LEU A 40 -9.65 -6.08 10.76
C LEU A 40 -10.49 -7.33 11.05
N LYS A 41 -9.96 -8.34 11.75
CA LYS A 41 -10.74 -9.51 12.19
C LYS A 41 -11.95 -9.14 13.05
N LYS A 42 -11.91 -7.98 13.72
CA LYS A 42 -13.03 -7.47 14.53
C LYS A 42 -14.10 -6.80 13.67
N MET A 43 -13.77 -6.41 12.43
CA MET A 43 -14.67 -5.73 11.49
C MET A 43 -15.15 -6.72 10.43
N THR A 44 -16.46 -6.96 10.35
CA THR A 44 -17.04 -7.86 9.34
C THR A 44 -17.12 -7.23 7.94
N THR A 45 -16.99 -5.90 7.87
CA THR A 45 -17.11 -5.10 6.64
C THR A 45 -15.80 -5.01 5.85
N CYS A 46 -14.66 -5.37 6.43
CA CYS A 46 -13.35 -5.25 5.79
C CYS A 46 -12.63 -6.60 5.76
N LYS A 47 -12.10 -6.99 4.60
CA LYS A 47 -11.33 -8.22 4.43
C LYS A 47 -10.01 -7.90 3.75
N LEU A 48 -8.90 -8.18 4.44
CA LEU A 48 -7.55 -8.06 3.89
C LEU A 48 -7.13 -9.39 3.28
N HIS A 49 -6.50 -9.33 2.12
CA HIS A 49 -5.96 -10.46 1.38
C HIS A 49 -4.54 -10.13 0.92
N PHE A 50 -3.64 -11.11 1.05
CA PHE A 50 -2.27 -11.01 0.56
C PHE A 50 -2.11 -11.93 -0.65
N PRO A 51 -1.85 -11.39 -1.85
CA PRO A 51 -1.69 -12.22 -3.05
C PRO A 51 -0.46 -13.15 -2.97
N SER A 52 0.54 -12.79 -2.16
CA SER A 52 1.72 -13.63 -1.91
C SER A 52 2.19 -13.49 -0.48
N THR A 53 2.58 -14.60 0.14
CA THR A 53 3.15 -14.63 1.50
C THR A 53 4.53 -14.00 1.57
N SER A 54 5.26 -13.93 0.46
CA SER A 54 6.59 -13.32 0.37
C SER A 54 6.55 -11.82 0.06
N ALA A 55 5.39 -11.28 -0.32
CA ALA A 55 5.25 -9.89 -0.76
C ALA A 55 4.21 -9.14 0.09
N LEU A 56 4.49 -8.97 1.38
CA LEU A 56 3.62 -8.22 2.30
C LEU A 56 3.40 -6.76 1.86
N HIS A 57 4.29 -6.21 1.04
CA HIS A 57 4.16 -4.87 0.47
C HIS A 57 3.04 -4.74 -0.57
N GLN A 58 2.48 -5.86 -1.04
CA GLN A 58 1.30 -5.88 -1.91
C GLN A 58 0.13 -6.46 -1.12
N MET A 59 -0.96 -5.70 -1.03
CA MET A 59 -2.15 -6.10 -0.30
C MET A 59 -3.40 -5.79 -1.10
N GLU A 60 -4.45 -6.56 -0.87
CA GLU A 60 -5.77 -6.33 -1.41
C GLU A 60 -6.77 -6.18 -0.26
N LEU A 61 -7.43 -5.03 -0.19
CA LEU A 61 -8.48 -4.78 0.79
C LEU A 61 -9.83 -4.82 0.09
N THR A 62 -10.73 -5.64 0.59
CA THR A 62 -12.14 -5.64 0.18
C THR A 62 -12.98 -5.00 1.27
N VAL A 63 -13.71 -3.94 0.92
CA VAL A 63 -14.63 -3.24 1.80
C VAL A 63 -16.05 -3.48 1.34
N THR A 64 -16.90 -3.93 2.27
CA THR A 64 -18.32 -4.18 2.08
C THR A 64 -19.10 -3.36 3.11
N PRO A 65 -19.55 -2.15 2.75
CA PRO A 65 -20.29 -1.29 3.67
C PRO A 65 -21.62 -1.94 4.11
N SER A 66 -21.91 -1.90 5.40
CA SER A 66 -23.17 -2.38 5.98
C SER A 66 -24.27 -1.31 6.02
N GLU A 67 -23.92 -0.05 5.77
CA GLU A 67 -24.78 1.12 5.87
C GLU A 67 -24.44 2.18 4.81
N GLY A 68 -25.26 3.23 4.72
CA GLY A 68 -25.09 4.32 3.76
C GLY A 68 -25.50 3.98 2.33
N ILE A 69 -25.14 4.88 1.40
CA ILE A 69 -25.52 4.79 -0.02
C ILE A 69 -24.83 3.64 -0.77
N TYR A 70 -23.69 3.17 -0.26
CA TYR A 70 -22.91 2.07 -0.83
C TYR A 70 -23.19 0.72 -0.13
N LYS A 71 -24.23 0.67 0.72
CA LYS A 71 -24.60 -0.55 1.45
C LYS A 71 -24.79 -1.73 0.50
N GLY A 72 -24.18 -2.86 0.83
CA GLY A 72 -24.25 -4.08 0.03
C GLY A 72 -23.33 -4.10 -1.19
N GLY A 73 -22.65 -3.00 -1.50
CA GLY A 73 -21.57 -2.96 -2.48
C GLY A 73 -20.32 -3.68 -1.97
N SER A 74 -19.46 -4.12 -2.89
CA SER A 74 -18.15 -4.70 -2.58
C SER A 74 -17.07 -4.00 -3.38
N PHE A 75 -16.19 -3.30 -2.68
CA PHE A 75 -15.16 -2.44 -3.27
C PHE A 75 -13.79 -3.04 -2.97
N LYS A 76 -13.04 -3.36 -4.03
CA LYS A 76 -11.68 -3.90 -3.92
C LYS A 76 -10.68 -2.76 -4.06
N PHE A 77 -9.65 -2.78 -3.24
CA PHE A 77 -8.57 -1.83 -3.23
C PHE A 77 -7.24 -2.57 -3.29
N SER A 78 -6.36 -2.14 -4.17
CA SER A 78 -4.96 -2.57 -4.21
C SER A 78 -4.13 -1.58 -3.41
N ILE A 79 -3.29 -2.10 -2.52
CA ILE A 79 -2.37 -1.34 -1.68
C ILE A 79 -0.97 -1.79 -2.03
N ASN A 80 -0.10 -0.86 -2.42
CA ASN A 80 1.29 -1.12 -2.74
C ASN A 80 2.20 -0.22 -1.89
N VAL A 81 3.01 -0.83 -1.04
CA VAL A 81 3.93 -0.14 -0.14
C VAL A 81 5.29 0.04 -0.83
N PRO A 82 5.69 1.29 -1.15
CA PRO A 82 6.94 1.53 -1.85
C PRO A 82 8.15 1.24 -0.94
N PRO A 83 9.34 0.95 -1.51
CA PRO A 83 10.58 0.80 -0.75
C PRO A 83 10.88 1.98 0.18
N GLU A 84 10.47 3.17 -0.20
CA GLU A 84 10.69 4.41 0.54
C GLU A 84 9.82 4.55 1.79
N TYR A 85 8.88 3.63 2.04
CA TYR A 85 8.13 3.57 3.30
C TYR A 85 9.09 3.50 4.50
N ASN A 86 8.88 4.25 5.58
CA ASN A 86 7.76 5.10 6.00
C ASN A 86 7.83 6.59 5.58
N ASN A 87 8.77 6.98 4.71
CA ASN A 87 8.90 8.36 4.27
C ASN A 87 7.89 8.73 3.18
N VAL A 88 7.51 7.74 2.37
CA VAL A 88 6.49 7.85 1.32
C VAL A 88 5.32 6.95 1.71
N PRO A 89 4.08 7.44 1.63
CA PRO A 89 2.90 6.67 1.99
C PRO A 89 2.66 5.49 1.02
N PRO A 90 1.88 4.49 1.44
CA PRO A 90 1.40 3.43 0.55
C PRO A 90 0.56 4.01 -0.59
N VAL A 91 0.73 3.47 -1.79
CA VAL A 91 -0.11 3.80 -2.94
C VAL A 91 -1.35 2.93 -2.91
N VAL A 92 -2.53 3.55 -2.86
CA VAL A 92 -3.82 2.84 -2.83
C VAL A 92 -4.62 3.14 -4.09
N LYS A 93 -5.15 2.09 -4.72
CA LYS A 93 -5.98 2.19 -5.92
C LYS A 93 -7.26 1.38 -5.75
N CYS A 94 -8.42 1.98 -6.03
CA CYS A 94 -9.67 1.25 -6.13
C CYS A 94 -9.71 0.44 -7.44
N LEU A 95 -9.98 -0.85 -7.34
CA LEU A 95 -10.11 -1.75 -8.49
C LEU A 95 -11.57 -1.90 -8.94
N THR A 96 -12.52 -1.52 -8.08
CA THR A 96 -13.95 -1.55 -8.41
C THR A 96 -14.38 -0.20 -8.97
N ARG A 97 -14.94 -0.19 -10.19
CA ARG A 97 -15.54 1.04 -10.74
C ARG A 97 -16.72 1.45 -9.86
N VAL A 98 -16.63 2.65 -9.29
CA VAL A 98 -17.64 3.20 -8.38
C VAL A 98 -17.81 4.68 -8.69
N TRP A 99 -19.04 5.16 -8.55
CA TRP A 99 -19.30 6.60 -8.53
C TRP A 99 -19.14 7.07 -7.08
N HIS A 100 -18.02 7.73 -6.77
CA HIS A 100 -17.71 8.25 -5.44
C HIS A 100 -16.95 9.58 -5.60
N PRO A 101 -17.24 10.62 -4.79
CA PRO A 101 -16.61 11.94 -4.94
C PRO A 101 -15.08 11.89 -4.86
N ASP A 102 -14.54 11.06 -3.96
CA ASP A 102 -13.10 10.93 -3.76
C ASP A 102 -12.43 9.79 -4.55
N ILE A 103 -13.18 9.06 -5.39
CA ILE A 103 -12.63 7.96 -6.21
C ILE A 103 -12.95 8.25 -7.68
N THR A 104 -11.89 8.44 -8.45
CA THR A 104 -11.98 8.64 -9.90
C THR A 104 -12.41 7.36 -10.62
N GLU A 105 -12.90 7.46 -11.85
CA GLU A 105 -13.27 6.29 -12.66
C GLU A 105 -12.09 5.33 -12.89
N ASP A 106 -10.86 5.86 -12.94
CA ASP A 106 -9.62 5.10 -13.05
C ASP A 106 -9.18 4.45 -11.73
N GLY A 107 -9.90 4.71 -10.63
CA GLY A 107 -9.66 4.15 -9.31
C GLY A 107 -8.63 4.90 -8.46
N ALA A 108 -8.13 6.05 -8.91
CA ALA A 108 -7.30 6.91 -8.07
C ALA A 108 -8.14 7.52 -6.94
N ILE A 109 -7.56 7.56 -5.73
CA ILE A 109 -8.22 7.99 -4.50
C ILE A 109 -7.63 9.31 -4.05
N CYS A 110 -8.47 10.30 -3.77
CA CYS A 110 -8.05 11.60 -3.26
C CYS A 110 -8.22 11.66 -1.74
N PHE A 111 -7.31 11.03 -0.99
CA PHE A 111 -7.33 11.05 0.47
C PHE A 111 -6.11 11.82 1.02
N PRO A 112 -6.29 12.85 1.87
CA PRO A 112 -5.17 13.72 2.30
C PRO A 112 -4.04 13.04 3.09
N LEU A 113 -4.25 11.84 3.62
CA LEU A 113 -3.25 11.07 4.37
C LEU A 113 -2.42 10.14 3.46
N LEU A 114 -2.88 9.92 2.22
CA LEU A 114 -2.19 9.15 1.19
C LEU A 114 -1.31 10.06 0.34
#